data_AF-A0A5W9ERR4-F1
#
_entry.id   AF-A0A5W9ERR4-F1
#
_cell.length_a   1.000
_cell.length_b   1.000
_cell.length_c   1.000
_cell.angle_alpha   90.00
_cell.angle_beta   90.00
_cell.angle_gamma   90.00
#
_symmetry.space_group_name_H-M   'P 1'
#
loop_
_entity.id
_entity.type
_entity.pdbx_description
1 polymer ?
#
loop_
_entity_poly.entity_id
_entity_poly.type
_entity_poly.pdbx_seq_one_letter_code
_entity_poly.pdbx_strand_id
1 'polypeptide(L)' 'MKISLVVPVFNEEATIPIFYKTVREFEELKPYEVEIVFIN' A
#
# COMPACT_ATOMS: atom_id res chain seq x y z
N MET A 1 15.65 -1.29 4.71
CA MET A 1 15.48 0.01 4.01
C MET A 1 14.00 0.35 4.02
N LYS A 2 13.63 1.62 4.17
CA LYS A 2 12.24 2.07 4.19
C LYS A 2 11.77 2.38 2.76
N ILE A 3 10.58 1.91 2.39
CA ILE A 3 9.92 2.19 1.10
C ILE A 3 8.60 2.88 1.41
N SER A 4 8.37 4.03 0.78
CA SER A 4 7.11 4.76 0.88
C SER A 4 6.33 4.63 -0.42
N LEU A 5 5.15 4.02 -0.36
CA LEU A 5 4.21 3.88 -1.46
C LEU A 5 3.19 5.02 -1.37
N VAL A 6 3.25 5.95 -2.31
CA VAL A 6 2.28 7.04 -2.43
C VAL A 6 1.24 6.65 -3.48
N VAL A 7 0.00 6.52 -3.05
CA VAL A 7 -1.09 5.97 -3.86
C VAL A 7 -2.16 7.05 -4.04
N PRO A 8 -2.27 7.66 -5.23
CA PRO A 8 -3.39 8.54 -5.53
C PRO A 8 -4.68 7.71 -5.57
N VAL A 9 -5.76 8.21 -4.98
CA VAL A 9 -7.05 7.55 -4.93
C VAL A 9 -8.19 8.48 -5.36
N PHE A 10 -9.17 7.95 -6.07
CA PHE A 10 -10.38 8.68 -6.45
C PHE A 10 -11.61 7.76 -6.51
N ASN A 11 -12.50 7.86 -5.52
CA ASN A 11 -13.70 7.02 -5.37
C ASN A 11 -13.39 5.50 -5.35
N GLU A 12 -12.31 5.10 -4.69
CA GLU A 12 -11.80 3.72 -4.64
C GLU A 12 -11.88 3.09 -3.24
N GLU A 13 -12.84 3.52 -2.42
CA GLU A 13 -13.00 3.09 -1.02
C GLU A 13 -13.06 1.56 -0.86
N ALA A 14 -13.70 0.88 -1.81
CA ALA A 14 -13.79 -0.58 -1.81
C ALA A 14 -12.47 -1.28 -2.19
N THR A 15 -11.57 -0.60 -2.91
CA THR A 15 -10.30 -1.15 -3.42
C THR A 15 -9.16 -0.94 -2.43
N ILE A 16 -9.20 0.12 -1.61
CA ILE A 16 -8.17 0.42 -0.60
C ILE A 16 -7.85 -0.79 0.32
N PRO A 17 -8.84 -1.51 0.90
CA PRO A 17 -8.56 -2.67 1.74
C PRO A 17 -7.87 -3.81 0.99
N ILE A 18 -8.22 -4.02 -0.28
CA ILE A 18 -7.62 -5.06 -1.14
C ILE A 18 -6.16 -4.71 -1.40
N PHE A 19 -5.88 -3.47 -1.82
CA PHE A 19 -4.51 -2.99 -2.04
C PHE A 19 -3.65 -3.12 -0.77
N TYR A 20 -4.15 -2.64 0.36
CA TYR A 20 -3.43 -2.71 1.63
C TYR A 20 -3.08 -4.16 1.99
N LYS A 21 -4.05 -5.08 1.88
CA LYS A 21 -3.83 -6.51 2.14
C LYS A 21 -2.78 -7.09 1.21
N THR A 22 -2.90 -6.85 -0.10
CA THR A 22 -1.97 -7.36 -1.10
C THR A 22 -0.55 -6.89 -0.84
N VAL A 23 -0.34 -5.60 -0.54
CA VAL A 23 1.00 -5.06 -0.23
C VAL A 23 1.59 -5.70 1.03
N ARG A 24 0.78 -5.93 2.07
CA ARG A 24 1.24 -6.54 3.33
C ARG A 24 1.56 -8.03 3.20
N GLU A 25 0.86 -8.74 2.33
CA GLU A 25 1.06 -10.17 2.10
C GLU A 25 2.11 -10.47 1.03
N PHE A 26 2.58 -9.46 0.29
CA PHE A 26 3.55 -9.64 -0.78
C PHE A 26 4.96 -9.95 -0.22
N GLU A 27 5.43 -11.17 -0.47
CA GLU A 27 6.68 -11.72 0.10
C GLU A 27 7.90 -10.84 -0.15
N GLU A 28 8.03 -10.27 -1.35
CA GLU A 28 9.18 -9.44 -1.71
C GLU A 28 9.24 -8.13 -0.93
N LEU A 29 8.11 -7.67 -0.39
CA LEU A 29 8.05 -6.45 0.41
C LEU A 29 8.27 -6.69 1.90
N LYS A 30 8.21 -7.94 2.38
CA LYS A 30 8.42 -8.28 3.80
C LYS A 30 9.77 -7.84 4.39
N PRO A 31 10.90 -7.87 3.65
CA PRO A 31 12.18 -7.39 4.17
C PRO A 31 12.26 -5.86 4.34
N TYR A 32 11.29 -5.12 3.81
CA TYR A 32 11.29 -3.66 3.81
C TYR A 32 10.28 -3.12 4.83
N GLU A 33 10.61 -1.97 5.40
CA GLU A 33 9.64 -1.19 6.16
C GLU A 33 8.77 -0.44 5.15
N VAL A 34 7.55 -0.94 4.90
CA VAL A 34 6.63 -0.34 3.93
C VAL A 34 5.67 0.62 4.63
N GLU A 35 5.74 1.87 4.20
CA GLU A 35 4.79 2.95 4.50
C GLU A 35 3.85 3.14 3.30
N ILE A 36 2.55 3.27 3.55
CA ILE A 36 1.55 3.46 2.51
C ILE A 36 0.82 4.77 2.82
N VAL A 37 0.82 5.70 1.86
CA VAL A 37 0.17 7.01 1.98
C VAL A 37 -0.84 7.15 0.84
N PHE A 38 -2.12 7.21 1.18
CA PHE A 38 -3.18 7.50 0.22
C PHE A 38 -3.37 9.02 0.07
N ILE A 39 -3.48 9.51 -1.17
CA ILE A 39 -3.71 10.92 -1.49
C ILE A 39 -4.98 11.02 -2.36
N ASN A 40 -5.92 11.88 -1.98
CA ASN A 40 -7.16 12.13 -2.72
C ASN A 40 -7.04 13.33 -3.68
#